data_AF-A0A536SMB1-F1
#
_entry.id   AF-A0A536SMB1-F1
#
_cell.length_a   1.000
_cell.length_b   1.000
_cell.length_c   1.000
_cell.angle_alpha   90.00
_cell.angle_beta   90.00
_cell.angle_gamma   90.00
#
_symmetry.space_group_name_H-M   'P 1'
#
loop_
_entity.id
_entity.type
_entity.pdbx_description
1 polymer ?
#
loop_
_entity_poly.entity_id
_entity_poly.type
_entity_poly.pdbx_seq_one_letter_code
_entity_poly.pdbx_strand_id
1 'polypeptide(L)' 'QQRAYLVQQMQDFRAGKRPATIMHQIAKGYTDEQIDALAAYFSEQRAR' A
#
# COMPACT_ATOMS: atom_id res chain seq x y z
N GLN A 1 0.74 0.69 -14.21
CA GLN A 1 0.52 -0.66 -13.63
C GLN A 1 1.01 -0.75 -12.17
N GLN A 2 2.19 -0.21 -11.84
CA GLN A 2 2.78 -0.26 -10.48
C GLN A 2 1.92 0.40 -9.38
N ARG A 3 1.30 1.55 -9.66
CA ARG A 3 0.40 2.25 -8.71
C ARG A 3 -0.76 1.37 -8.22
N ALA A 4 -1.55 0.84 -9.15
CA ALA A 4 -2.70 0.00 -8.83
C ALA A 4 -2.30 -1.25 -8.03
N TYR A 5 -1.14 -1.83 -8.37
CA TYR A 5 -0.56 -2.91 -7.58
C TYR A 5 -0.23 -2.49 -6.14
N LEU A 6 0.43 -1.34 -5.94
CA LEU A 6 0.75 -0.82 -4.59
C LEU A 6 -0.51 -0.53 -3.77
N VAL A 7 -1.55 0.06 -4.38
CA VAL A 7 -2.85 0.26 -3.72
C VAL A 7 -3.43 -1.07 -3.27
N GLN A 8 -3.50 -2.06 -4.16
CA GLN A 8 -4.03 -3.39 -3.84
C GLN A 8 -3.25 -4.04 -2.70
N GLN A 9 -1.92 -3.97 -2.72
CA GLN A 9 -1.09 -4.54 -1.66
C GLN A 9 -1.36 -3.89 -0.30
N MET A 10 -1.48 -2.57 -0.24
CA MET A 10 -1.81 -1.84 0.99
C MET A 10 -3.21 -2.19 1.51
N GLN A 11 -4.19 -2.33 0.61
CA GLN A 11 -5.54 -2.76 0.97
C GLN A 11 -5.57 -4.21 1.48
N ASP A 12 -4.80 -5.11 0.86
CA ASP A 12 -4.71 -6.51 1.29
C ASP A 12 -4.00 -6.64 2.65
N PHE A 13 -3.02 -5.79 2.94
CA PHE A 13 -2.43 -5.69 4.28
C PHE A 13 -3.44 -5.14 5.28
N ARG A 14 -4.19 -4.08 4.95
CA ARG A 14 -5.20 -3.51 5.85
C ARG A 14 -6.31 -4.52 6.17
N ALA A 15 -6.72 -5.31 5.18
CA ALA A 15 -7.74 -6.35 5.30
C ALA A 15 -7.23 -7.67 5.89
N GLY A 16 -5.92 -7.81 6.13
CA GLY A 16 -5.32 -9.05 6.64
C GLY A 16 -5.29 -10.22 5.64
N LYS A 17 -5.60 -9.97 4.36
CA LYS A 17 -5.58 -10.98 3.29
C LYS A 17 -4.16 -11.40 2.94
N ARG A 18 -3.21 -10.48 3.04
CA ARG A 18 -1.80 -10.72 2.77
C ARG A 18 -1.03 -10.94 4.08
N PRO A 19 -0.30 -12.04 4.27
CA PRO A 19 0.52 -12.25 5.46
C PRO A 19 1.56 -11.13 5.63
N ALA A 20 1.68 -10.60 6.86
CA ALA A 20 2.67 -9.59 7.20
C ALA A 20 3.00 -9.64 8.69
N THR A 21 4.25 -9.29 9.03
CA THR A 21 4.69 -9.15 10.43
C THR A 21 4.23 -7.83 11.03
N ILE A 22 4.37 -6.73 10.29
CA ILE A 22 4.07 -5.36 10.79
C ILE A 22 3.11 -4.57 9.89
N MET A 23 3.03 -4.91 8.60
CA MET A 23 2.28 -4.10 7.64
C MET A 23 0.77 -4.06 7.89
N HIS A 24 0.20 -5.04 8.61
CA HIS A 24 -1.21 -4.98 9.03
C HIS A 24 -1.48 -3.78 9.92
N GLN A 25 -0.58 -3.49 10.87
CA GLN A 25 -0.74 -2.37 11.80
C GLN A 25 -0.48 -1.04 11.08
N ILE A 26 0.55 -1.00 10.24
CA ILE A 26 0.89 0.19 9.45
C ILE A 26 -0.25 0.55 8.49
N ALA A 27 -0.76 -0.43 7.73
CA ALA A 27 -1.81 -0.19 6.72
C ALA A 27 -3.15 0.24 7.34
N LYS A 28 -3.46 -0.17 8.57
CA LYS A 28 -4.64 0.30 9.32
C LYS A 28 -4.57 1.77 9.71
N GLY A 29 -3.37 2.35 9.77
CA GLY A 29 -3.16 3.77 10.08
C GLY A 29 -3.45 4.72 8.91
N TYR A 30 -3.75 4.21 7.71
CA TYR A 30 -3.94 5.02 6.52
C TYR A 30 -5.38 4.95 5.98
N THR A 31 -5.89 6.11 5.55
CA THR A 31 -7.12 6.19 4.77
C THR A 31 -6.90 5.73 3.33
N ASP A 32 -7.99 5.52 2.58
CA ASP A 32 -7.91 5.11 1.18
C ASP A 32 -7.23 6.18 0.31
N GLU A 33 -7.49 7.46 0.58
CA GLU A 33 -6.87 8.58 -0.11
C GLU A 33 -5.36 8.64 0.16
N GLN A 34 -4.94 8.34 1.39
CA GLN A 34 -3.52 8.30 1.76
C GLN A 34 -2.80 7.12 1.12
N ILE A 35 -3.44 5.94 1.06
CA ILE A 35 -2.91 4.77 0.34
C ILE A 35 -2.72 5.10 -1.14
N ASP A 36 -3.71 5.77 -1.73
CA ASP A 36 -3.69 6.16 -3.14
C ASP A 36 -2.58 7.18 -3.45
N ALA A 37 -2.39 8.16 -2.56
CA ALA A 37 -1.32 9.16 -2.64
C ALA A 37 0.08 8.51 -2.49
N LEU A 38 0.25 7.60 -1.52
CA LEU A 38 1.49 6.84 -1.34
C LEU A 38 1.81 6.00 -2.59
N ALA A 39 0.81 5.28 -3.10
CA ALA A 39 0.98 4.46 -4.29
C ALA A 39 1.34 5.28 -5.53
N ALA A 40 0.76 6.47 -5.70
CA ALA A 40 1.13 7.40 -6.76
C ALA A 40 2.61 7.79 -6.64
N TYR A 41 3.01 8.30 -5.46
CA TYR A 41 4.38 8.74 -5.20
C TYR A 41 5.43 7.65 -5.43
N PHE A 42 5.20 6.44 -4.91
CA PHE A 42 6.15 5.33 -5.07
C PHE A 42 6.13 4.70 -6.46
N SER A 43 5.04 4.83 -7.22
CA SER A 43 4.99 4.32 -8.59
C SER A 43 5.85 5.11 -9.58
N GLU A 44 6.24 6.33 -9.22
CA GLU A 44 7.12 7.20 -10.00
C GLU A 44 8.58 7.09 -9.59
N GLN A 45 8.86 6.49 -8.42
CA GLN A 45 10.23 6.23 -7.99
C GLN A 45 10.82 5.07 -8.79
N ARG A 46 11.92 5.34 -9.49
CA ARG A 46 12.76 4.27 -10.02
C ARG A 46 13.33 3.47 -8.84
N ALA A 47 13.05 2.17 -8.83
CA ALA A 47 13.83 1.24 -8.01
C ALA A 47 15.30 1.42 -8.40
N ARG A 48 16.13 1.81 -7.43
CA ARG A 48 17.57 1.91 -7.62
C ARG A 48 18.19 0.52 -7.70
#